data_AF-A0A3S0G5U0-F1
#
_entry.id   AF-A0A3S0G5U0-F1
#
_cell.length_a   1.000
_cell.length_b   1.000
_cell.length_c   1.000
_cell.angle_alpha   90.00
_cell.angle_beta   90.00
_cell.angle_gamma   90.00
#
_symmetry.space_group_name_H-M   'P 1'
#
loop_
_entity.id
_entity.type
_entity.pdbx_description
1 polymer ?
#
loop_
_entity_poly.entity_id
_entity_poly.type
_entity_poly.pdbx_seq_one_letter_code
_entity_poly.pdbx_strand_id
1 'polypeptide(L)'
;MIDRLPRLSLRNALLASLLVILVAEGVVFAMGHPLICKCGYVKLWHGGRGDSEMSQHIADWYTYSHVLHGVIFYWLISWIAAGRLSVAARLLIAVFIEAGWEVFENTPFIINRYRSVTISRNYFGDSVINSTFDIVAMMLGFLLASRLATWIMVALIIAVEVGLLFLIRDNLILNIIMLVHPIDAIRVWQAGG
;
A
#
# COMPACT_ATOMS: atom_id res chain seq x y z
N MET A 1 30.37 5.43 -25.50
CA MET A 1 30.18 4.17 -24.75
C MET A 1 29.30 4.49 -23.56
N ILE A 2 28.01 4.16 -23.61
CA ILE A 2 27.17 4.21 -22.41
C ILE A 2 27.44 2.88 -21.72
N ASP A 3 28.27 2.91 -20.67
CA ASP A 3 28.53 1.73 -19.85
C ASP A 3 27.19 1.16 -19.39
N ARG A 4 26.93 -0.11 -19.75
CA ARG A 4 25.74 -0.81 -19.27
C ARG A 4 25.93 -1.02 -17.78
N LEU A 5 25.23 -0.23 -16.97
CA LEU A 5 25.18 -0.41 -15.52
C LEU A 5 24.96 -1.90 -15.19
N PRO A 6 25.73 -2.47 -14.25
CA PRO A 6 25.58 -3.86 -13.86
C PRO A 6 24.13 -4.11 -13.40
N ARG A 7 23.48 -5.12 -13.98
CA ARG A 7 22.09 -5.45 -13.66
C ARG A 7 22.02 -6.10 -12.27
N LEU A 8 21.26 -5.49 -11.35
CA LEU A 8 20.97 -6.07 -10.05
C LEU A 8 20.30 -7.44 -10.22
N SER A 9 20.82 -8.47 -9.55
CA SER A 9 20.23 -9.82 -9.53
C SER A 9 18.97 -9.85 -8.66
N LEU A 10 18.05 -10.76 -8.97
CA LEU A 10 16.82 -10.91 -8.18
C LEU A 10 17.13 -11.27 -6.72
N ARG A 11 18.10 -12.16 -6.48
CA ARG A 11 18.50 -12.54 -5.12
C ARG A 11 18.95 -11.33 -4.30
N ASN A 12 19.81 -10.48 -4.87
CA ASN A 12 20.31 -9.30 -4.16
C ASN A 12 19.21 -8.28 -3.94
N ALA A 13 18.31 -8.11 -4.92
CA ALA A 13 17.14 -7.25 -4.75
C ALA A 13 16.23 -7.74 -3.63
N LEU A 14 15.93 -9.04 -3.55
CA LEU A 14 15.08 -9.59 -2.49
C LEU A 14 15.72 -9.46 -1.11
N LEU A 15 17.03 -9.68 -0.97
CA LEU A 15 17.74 -9.47 0.29
C LEU A 15 17.73 -8.00 0.71
N ALA A 16 17.93 -7.09 -0.24
CA ALA A 16 17.86 -5.66 0.03
C ALA A 16 16.42 -5.22 0.38
N SER A 17 15.41 -5.73 -0.31
CA SER A 17 14.00 -5.47 -0.01
C SER A 17 13.62 -5.98 1.38
N LEU A 18 14.09 -7.17 1.78
CA LEU A 18 13.88 -7.69 3.13
C LEU A 18 14.49 -6.76 4.18
N LEU A 19 15.71 -6.27 3.95
CA LEU A 19 16.35 -5.31 4.86
C LEU A 19 15.55 -4.00 4.94
N VAL A 20 15.07 -3.47 3.81
CA VAL A 20 14.24 -2.25 3.78
C VAL A 20 12.96 -2.45 4.59
N ILE A 21 12.26 -3.57 4.40
CA ILE A 21 11.05 -3.90 5.17
C ILE A 21 11.39 -3.98 6.66
N LEU A 22 12.41 -4.76 7.06
CA LEU A 22 12.79 -4.88 8.47
C LEU A 22 13.13 -3.52 9.12
N VAL A 23 13.77 -2.62 8.38
CA VAL A 23 14.06 -1.27 8.88
C VAL A 23 12.79 -0.44 9.02
N ALA A 24 11.92 -0.42 8.00
CA ALA A 24 10.67 0.33 8.03
C ALA A 24 9.74 -0.15 9.16
N GLU A 25 9.55 -1.46 9.27
CA GLU A 25 8.75 -2.07 10.34
C GLU A 25 9.35 -1.86 11.73
N GLY A 26 10.68 -1.85 11.83
CA GLY A 26 11.38 -1.44 13.05
C GLY A 26 11.07 -0.01 13.45
N VAL A 27 10.97 0.91 12.47
CA VAL A 27 10.55 2.31 12.70
C VAL A 27 9.07 2.37 13.08
N VAL A 28 8.17 1.66 12.39
CA VAL A 28 6.74 1.58 12.72
C VAL A 28 6.54 1.09 14.15
N PHE A 29 7.24 0.02 14.54
CA PHE A 29 7.23 -0.46 15.93
C PHE A 29 7.78 0.57 16.92
N ALA A 30 8.88 1.25 16.58
CA ALA A 30 9.46 2.29 17.43
C ALA A 30 8.56 3.53 17.59
N MET A 31 7.64 3.79 16.66
CA MET A 31 6.60 4.81 16.78
C MET A 31 5.49 4.42 17.76
N GLY A 32 5.50 3.20 18.29
CA GLY A 32 4.55 2.71 19.31
C GLY A 32 3.40 1.88 18.74
N HIS A 33 3.46 1.49 17.47
CA HIS A 33 2.46 0.62 16.85
C HIS A 33 2.61 -0.83 17.33
N PRO A 34 1.49 -1.56 17.50
CA PRO A 34 1.54 -2.91 18.06
C PRO A 34 2.04 -3.91 17.01
N LEU A 35 2.75 -4.97 17.43
CA LEU A 35 3.23 -6.00 16.50
C LEU A 35 2.08 -6.74 15.79
N ILE A 36 0.99 -6.96 16.51
CA ILE A 36 -0.25 -7.57 16.03
C ILE A 36 -1.45 -6.79 16.56
N CYS A 37 -2.65 -7.08 16.05
CA CYS A 37 -3.89 -6.52 16.58
C CYS A 37 -3.95 -6.54 18.12
N LYS A 38 -4.36 -5.41 18.72
CA LYS A 38 -4.60 -5.30 20.17
C LYS A 38 -5.69 -6.25 20.70
N CYS A 39 -6.48 -6.84 19.80
CA CYS A 39 -7.44 -7.90 20.10
C CYS A 39 -6.80 -9.24 20.51
N GLY A 40 -5.47 -9.39 20.37
CA GLY A 40 -4.72 -10.55 20.86
C GLY A 40 -4.67 -11.73 19.90
N TYR A 41 -5.18 -11.58 18.67
CA TYR A 41 -5.13 -12.60 17.63
C TYR A 41 -4.97 -11.96 16.25
N VAL A 42 -4.64 -12.79 15.24
CA VAL A 42 -4.46 -12.35 13.85
C VAL A 42 -5.44 -13.08 12.95
N LYS A 43 -6.16 -12.32 12.11
CA LYS A 43 -6.99 -12.83 11.02
C LYS A 43 -6.20 -12.83 9.71
N LEU A 44 -6.50 -13.78 8.83
CA LEU A 44 -6.02 -13.74 7.44
C LEU A 44 -6.75 -12.64 6.64
N TRP A 45 -8.02 -12.39 6.97
CA TRP A 45 -8.85 -11.39 6.31
C TRP A 45 -9.77 -10.72 7.34
N HIS A 46 -9.81 -9.39 7.32
CA HIS A 46 -10.78 -8.60 8.07
C HIS A 46 -11.68 -7.80 7.12
N GLY A 47 -12.97 -8.13 7.10
CA GLY A 47 -13.96 -7.51 6.21
C GLY A 47 -14.73 -6.36 6.84
N GLY A 48 -14.24 -5.79 7.95
CA GLY A 48 -14.87 -4.68 8.67
C GLY A 48 -14.93 -3.38 7.89
N ARG A 49 -15.53 -2.34 8.47
CA ARG A 49 -15.62 -0.99 7.86
C ARG A 49 -15.57 0.09 8.94
N GLY A 50 -14.52 0.90 8.93
CA GLY A 50 -14.37 2.02 9.87
C GLY A 50 -14.29 1.62 11.35
N ASP A 51 -14.05 0.35 11.64
CA ASP A 51 -13.84 -0.18 12.98
C ASP A 51 -12.35 -0.19 13.36
N SER A 52 -12.08 -0.47 14.64
CA SER A 52 -10.72 -0.44 15.20
C SER A 52 -9.85 -1.65 14.84
N GLU A 53 -10.40 -2.66 14.15
CA GLU A 53 -9.63 -3.82 13.68
C GLU A 53 -9.16 -3.63 12.22
N MET A 54 -9.61 -2.59 11.52
CA MET A 54 -9.03 -2.17 10.24
C MET A 54 -7.54 -1.86 10.39
N SER A 55 -6.76 -2.29 9.41
CA SER A 55 -5.30 -2.18 9.39
C SER A 55 -4.59 -2.89 10.55
N GLN A 56 -5.22 -3.88 11.18
CA GLN A 56 -4.62 -4.60 12.31
C GLN A 56 -4.25 -6.06 11.99
N HIS A 57 -4.70 -6.59 10.85
CA HIS A 57 -4.62 -8.00 10.46
C HIS A 57 -3.81 -8.18 9.18
N ILE A 58 -3.65 -9.43 8.72
CA ILE A 58 -2.82 -9.72 7.53
C ILE A 58 -3.36 -9.06 6.25
N ALA A 59 -4.68 -9.04 6.09
CA ALA A 59 -5.30 -8.38 4.95
C ALA A 59 -6.67 -7.82 5.33
N ASP A 60 -7.03 -6.74 4.65
CA ASP A 60 -8.35 -6.12 4.69
C ASP A 60 -8.65 -5.44 3.34
N TRP A 61 -9.67 -4.59 3.30
CA TRP A 61 -10.06 -3.90 2.07
C TRP A 61 -8.97 -3.01 1.47
N TYR A 62 -8.07 -2.43 2.28
CA TYR A 62 -7.01 -1.55 1.82
C TYR A 62 -5.82 -2.31 1.25
N THR A 63 -5.68 -3.61 1.55
CA THR A 63 -4.71 -4.51 0.87
C THR A 63 -4.87 -4.47 -0.66
N TYR A 64 -6.09 -4.30 -1.17
CA TYR A 64 -6.32 -4.13 -2.61
C TYR A 64 -5.70 -2.83 -3.15
N SER A 65 -5.70 -1.74 -2.38
CA SER A 65 -5.04 -0.49 -2.74
C SER A 65 -3.53 -0.65 -2.84
N HIS A 66 -2.91 -1.41 -1.92
CA HIS A 66 -1.47 -1.72 -1.98
C HIS A 66 -1.13 -2.58 -3.20
N VAL A 67 -1.98 -3.55 -3.58
CA VAL A 67 -1.83 -4.23 -4.87
C VAL A 67 -1.82 -3.22 -6.02
N LEU A 68 -2.72 -2.22 -6.02
CA LEU A 68 -2.73 -1.17 -7.06
C LEU A 68 -1.47 -0.28 -7.01
N HIS A 69 -0.94 0.05 -5.83
CA HIS A 69 0.36 0.73 -5.70
C HIS A 69 1.45 -0.03 -6.46
N GLY A 70 1.52 -1.35 -6.28
CA GLY A 70 2.49 -2.19 -6.97
C GLY A 70 2.40 -2.09 -8.49
N VAL A 71 1.18 -2.09 -9.03
CA VAL A 71 0.92 -1.92 -10.47
C VAL A 71 1.37 -0.55 -10.95
N ILE A 72 0.98 0.50 -10.23
CA ILE A 72 1.29 1.90 -10.54
C ILE A 72 2.80 2.13 -10.51
N PHE A 73 3.48 1.66 -9.45
CA PHE A 73 4.93 1.78 -9.31
C PHE A 73 5.67 1.03 -10.41
N TYR A 74 5.23 -0.19 -10.76
CA TYR A 74 5.84 -0.90 -11.89
C TYR A 74 5.79 -0.05 -13.16
N TRP A 75 4.63 0.48 -13.54
CA TRP A 75 4.50 1.30 -14.75
C TRP A 75 5.29 2.59 -14.68
N LEU A 76 5.16 3.36 -13.59
CA LEU A 76 5.81 4.64 -13.42
C LEU A 76 7.35 4.49 -13.44
N ILE A 77 7.89 3.57 -12.65
CA ILE A 77 9.33 3.32 -12.60
C ILE A 77 9.81 2.78 -13.95
N SER A 78 9.05 1.91 -14.63
CA SER A 78 9.43 1.40 -15.95
C SER A 78 9.50 2.50 -17.01
N TRP A 79 8.54 3.42 -16.97
CA TRP A 79 8.50 4.58 -17.86
C TRP A 79 9.68 5.52 -17.60
N ILE A 80 9.93 5.91 -16.35
CA ILE A 80 11.06 6.77 -15.96
C ILE A 80 12.41 6.12 -16.27
N ALA A 81 12.55 4.82 -15.99
CA ALA A 81 13.80 4.10 -16.21
C ALA A 81 14.12 3.95 -17.71
N ALA A 82 13.13 4.04 -18.61
CA ALA A 82 13.29 3.90 -20.06
C ALA A 82 14.15 2.67 -20.45
N GLY A 83 13.92 1.53 -19.78
CA GLY A 83 14.63 0.27 -20.02
C GLY A 83 16.03 0.17 -19.42
N ARG A 84 16.52 1.18 -18.69
CA ARG A 84 17.87 1.20 -18.10
C ARG A 84 18.01 0.36 -16.83
N LEU A 85 16.90 0.04 -16.16
CA LEU A 85 16.89 -0.73 -14.90
C LEU A 85 16.35 -2.16 -15.10
N SER A 86 16.99 -3.14 -14.45
CA SER A 86 16.44 -4.50 -14.37
C SER A 86 15.10 -4.51 -13.62
N VAL A 87 14.25 -5.51 -13.85
CA VAL A 87 13.00 -5.67 -13.10
C VAL A 87 13.28 -5.74 -11.59
N ALA A 88 14.36 -6.42 -11.20
CA ALA A 88 14.79 -6.55 -9.81
C ALA A 88 15.15 -5.20 -9.17
N ALA A 89 15.87 -4.32 -9.90
CA ALA A 89 16.17 -2.97 -9.41
C ALA A 89 14.91 -2.12 -9.27
N ARG A 90 13.97 -2.24 -10.22
CA ARG A 90 12.68 -1.55 -10.15
C ARG A 90 11.83 -2.02 -8.96
N LEU A 91 11.83 -3.33 -8.67
CA LEU A 91 11.15 -3.89 -7.50
C LEU A 91 11.73 -3.33 -6.20
N LEU A 92 13.06 -3.27 -6.08
CA LEU A 92 13.70 -2.70 -4.89
C LEU A 92 13.32 -1.23 -4.68
N ILE A 93 13.26 -0.43 -5.75
CA ILE A 93 12.80 0.96 -5.70
C ILE A 93 11.33 1.03 -5.25
N ALA A 94 10.46 0.18 -5.80
CA ALA A 94 9.05 0.12 -5.41
C ALA A 94 8.87 -0.23 -3.93
N VAL A 95 9.62 -1.23 -3.42
CA VAL A 95 9.64 -1.58 -2.00
C VAL A 95 10.11 -0.42 -1.13
N PHE A 96 11.14 0.32 -1.56
CA PHE A 96 11.62 1.48 -0.82
C PHE A 96 10.58 2.60 -0.75
N ILE A 97 9.87 2.86 -1.85
CA ILE A 97 8.80 3.86 -1.88
C ILE A 97 7.64 3.43 -0.97
N GLU A 98 7.17 2.19 -1.09
CA GLU A 98 6.05 1.69 -0.29
C GLU A 98 6.40 1.66 1.20
N ALA A 99 7.56 1.11 1.57
CA ALA A 99 8.00 1.09 2.96
C ALA A 99 8.17 2.51 3.54
N GLY A 100 8.57 3.48 2.70
CA GLY A 100 8.59 4.89 3.09
C GLY A 100 7.19 5.47 3.29
N TRP A 101 6.22 5.06 2.47
CA TRP A 101 4.81 5.41 2.64
C TRP A 101 4.26 4.82 3.93
N GLU A 102 4.44 3.53 4.19
CA GLU A 102 4.01 2.86 5.43
C GLU A 102 4.51 3.57 6.69
N VAL A 103 5.80 3.93 6.72
CA VAL A 103 6.38 4.70 7.84
C VAL A 103 5.72 6.05 7.96
N PHE A 104 5.47 6.75 6.85
CA PHE A 104 4.89 8.09 6.86
C PHE A 104 3.40 8.09 7.22
N GLU A 105 2.64 7.13 6.69
CA GLU A 105 1.22 6.88 6.97
C GLU A 105 0.98 6.65 8.45
N ASN A 106 1.89 5.90 9.08
CA ASN A 106 1.84 5.57 10.50
C ASN A 106 2.34 6.69 11.43
N THR A 107 2.62 7.88 10.91
CA THR A 107 2.91 9.05 11.73
C THR A 107 1.63 9.70 12.28
N PRO A 108 1.71 10.43 13.42
CA PRO A 108 0.59 11.23 13.90
C PRO A 108 0.08 12.25 12.88
N PHE A 109 0.91 12.69 11.93
CA PHE A 109 0.50 13.63 10.89
C PHE A 109 -0.55 13.02 9.97
N ILE A 110 -0.28 11.86 9.38
CA ILE A 110 -1.21 11.20 8.45
C ILE A 110 -2.39 10.55 9.19
N ILE A 111 -2.16 9.88 10.33
CA ILE A 111 -3.25 9.28 11.12
C ILE A 111 -4.30 10.34 11.49
N ASN A 112 -3.87 11.48 12.03
CA ASN A 112 -4.81 12.55 12.41
C ASN A 112 -5.49 13.17 11.18
N ARG A 113 -4.79 13.23 10.04
CA ARG A 113 -5.35 13.67 8.78
C ARG A 113 -6.50 12.76 8.36
N TYR A 114 -6.28 11.44 8.27
CA TYR A 114 -7.32 10.45 7.96
C TYR A 114 -8.52 10.58 8.89
N ARG A 115 -8.31 10.59 10.21
CA ARG A 115 -9.39 10.72 11.20
C ARG A 115 -10.21 12.01 11.04
N SER A 116 -9.60 13.09 10.55
CA SER A 116 -10.27 14.38 10.37
C SER A 116 -11.08 14.48 9.08
N VAL A 117 -10.70 13.73 8.03
CA VAL A 117 -11.25 13.91 6.68
C VAL A 117 -11.98 12.71 6.10
N THR A 118 -11.72 11.49 6.55
CA THR A 118 -12.33 10.26 6.01
C THR A 118 -13.30 9.61 6.99
N ILE A 119 -13.87 8.47 6.59
CA ILE A 119 -14.68 7.59 7.46
C ILE A 119 -13.86 6.88 8.54
N SER A 120 -12.54 6.99 8.49
CA SER A 120 -11.59 6.26 9.34
C SER A 120 -11.43 6.91 10.72
N ARG A 121 -12.53 7.24 11.40
CA ARG A 121 -12.50 7.92 12.72
C ARG A 121 -11.79 7.10 13.80
N ASN A 122 -11.88 5.77 13.68
CA ASN A 122 -11.24 4.78 14.55
C ASN A 122 -9.96 4.21 13.94
N TYR A 123 -9.35 4.91 12.99
CA TYR A 123 -8.03 4.56 12.48
C TYR A 123 -6.95 5.04 13.44
N PHE A 124 -6.09 4.12 13.86
CA PHE A 124 -5.04 4.37 14.84
C PHE A 124 -3.64 4.16 14.26
N GLY A 125 -3.54 4.04 12.93
CA GLY A 125 -2.38 3.45 12.27
C GLY A 125 -2.46 1.93 12.26
N ASP A 126 -1.51 1.35 11.58
CA ASP A 126 -1.45 -0.06 11.26
C ASP A 126 -0.71 -0.82 12.36
N SER A 127 -1.07 -2.08 12.52
CA SER A 127 -0.16 -2.99 13.23
C SER A 127 1.04 -3.30 12.34
N VAL A 128 2.19 -3.62 12.94
CA VAL A 128 3.42 -3.98 12.19
C VAL A 128 3.16 -5.15 11.23
N ILE A 129 2.35 -6.13 11.65
CA ILE A 129 1.98 -7.23 10.76
C ILE A 129 1.16 -6.74 9.56
N ASN A 130 0.23 -5.81 9.74
CA ASN A 130 -0.55 -5.30 8.62
C ASN A 130 0.33 -4.53 7.64
N SER A 131 1.07 -3.53 8.14
CA SER A 131 2.01 -2.73 7.35
C SER A 131 3.01 -3.59 6.55
N THR A 132 3.57 -4.64 7.20
CA THR A 132 4.42 -5.62 6.51
C THR A 132 3.70 -6.30 5.33
N PHE A 133 2.46 -6.75 5.54
CA PHE A 133 1.69 -7.45 4.52
C PHE A 133 1.14 -6.53 3.43
N ASP A 134 0.97 -5.25 3.72
CA ASP A 134 0.64 -4.23 2.73
C ASP A 134 1.82 -3.99 1.77
N ILE A 135 3.07 -3.94 2.28
CA ILE A 135 4.27 -3.96 1.41
C ILE A 135 4.32 -5.24 0.57
N VAL A 136 3.98 -6.40 1.14
CA VAL A 136 3.94 -7.68 0.40
C VAL A 136 2.85 -7.66 -0.68
N ALA A 137 1.70 -7.07 -0.42
CA ALA A 137 0.61 -6.91 -1.38
C ALA A 137 1.02 -5.99 -2.53
N MET A 138 1.74 -4.90 -2.23
CA MET A 138 2.39 -4.05 -3.24
C MET A 138 3.37 -4.85 -4.09
N MET A 139 4.26 -5.65 -3.47
CA MET A 139 5.18 -6.51 -4.22
C MET A 139 4.45 -7.48 -5.15
N LEU A 140 3.33 -8.06 -4.70
CA LEU A 140 2.48 -8.92 -5.54
C LEU A 140 1.92 -8.15 -6.74
N GLY A 141 1.34 -6.98 -6.53
CA GLY A 141 0.82 -6.12 -7.60
C GLY A 141 1.89 -5.74 -8.63
N PHE A 142 3.09 -5.40 -8.17
CA PHE A 142 4.24 -5.12 -9.02
C PHE A 142 4.63 -6.33 -9.87
N LEU A 143 4.69 -7.52 -9.25
CA LEU A 143 5.06 -8.75 -9.95
C LEU A 143 4.01 -9.18 -10.97
N LEU A 144 2.72 -8.98 -10.69
CA LEU A 144 1.64 -9.19 -11.64
C LEU A 144 1.80 -8.26 -12.85
N ALA A 145 1.99 -6.96 -12.61
CA ALA A 145 2.18 -5.96 -13.66
C ALA A 145 3.44 -6.20 -14.51
N SER A 146 4.46 -6.83 -13.93
CA SER A 146 5.69 -7.19 -14.65
C SER A 146 5.54 -8.40 -15.61
N ARG A 147 4.47 -9.17 -15.48
CA ARG A 147 4.26 -10.43 -16.22
C ARG A 147 3.00 -10.46 -17.08
N LEU A 148 1.95 -9.75 -16.66
CA LEU A 148 0.66 -9.76 -17.32
C LEU A 148 0.56 -8.64 -18.37
N ALA A 149 -0.34 -8.82 -19.33
CA ALA A 149 -0.60 -7.81 -20.35
C ALA A 149 -1.19 -6.55 -19.72
N THR A 150 -0.81 -5.37 -20.23
CA THR A 150 -1.26 -4.07 -19.72
C THR A 150 -2.77 -3.95 -19.60
N TRP A 151 -3.53 -4.48 -20.57
CA TRP A 151 -5.00 -4.42 -20.54
C TRP A 151 -5.61 -5.24 -19.39
N ILE A 152 -4.99 -6.35 -18.98
CA ILE A 152 -5.43 -7.15 -17.82
C ILE A 152 -5.27 -6.32 -16.55
N MET A 153 -4.15 -5.60 -16.45
CA MET A 153 -3.89 -4.76 -15.29
C MET A 153 -4.80 -3.52 -15.24
N VAL A 154 -5.10 -2.92 -16.39
CA VAL A 154 -6.11 -1.85 -16.47
C VAL A 154 -7.48 -2.37 -16.03
N ALA A 155 -7.88 -3.56 -16.49
CA ALA A 155 -9.13 -4.18 -16.06
C ALA A 155 -9.15 -4.47 -14.55
N LEU A 156 -8.02 -4.92 -13.97
CA LEU A 156 -7.87 -5.12 -12.53
C LEU A 156 -8.05 -3.81 -11.75
N ILE A 157 -7.37 -2.73 -12.16
CA ILE A 157 -7.51 -1.41 -11.52
C ILE A 157 -8.97 -0.98 -11.50
N ILE A 158 -9.65 -1.04 -12.66
CA ILE A 158 -11.06 -0.66 -12.76
C ILE A 158 -11.93 -1.54 -11.86
N ALA A 159 -11.72 -2.86 -11.88
CA ALA A 159 -12.49 -3.79 -11.08
C ALA A 159 -12.33 -3.54 -9.58
N VAL A 160 -11.11 -3.28 -9.11
CA VAL A 160 -10.82 -2.97 -7.70
C VAL A 160 -11.42 -1.62 -7.32
N GLU A 161 -11.13 -0.56 -8.07
CA GLU A 161 -11.61 0.79 -7.74
C GLU A 161 -13.15 0.86 -7.70
N VAL A 162 -13.82 0.25 -8.69
CA VAL A 162 -15.28 0.20 -8.75
C VAL A 162 -15.83 -0.75 -7.69
N GLY A 163 -15.20 -1.91 -7.50
CA GLY A 163 -15.60 -2.91 -6.51
C GLY A 163 -15.59 -2.34 -5.10
N LEU A 164 -14.49 -1.71 -4.68
CA LEU A 164 -14.38 -1.08 -3.36
C LEU A 164 -15.36 0.09 -3.20
N LEU A 165 -15.54 0.90 -4.25
CA LEU A 165 -16.52 1.99 -4.25
C LEU A 165 -17.93 1.48 -3.91
N PHE A 166 -18.34 0.33 -4.44
CA PHE A 166 -19.64 -0.27 -4.10
C PHE A 166 -19.64 -1.02 -2.77
N LEU A 167 -18.57 -1.75 -2.48
CA LEU A 167 -18.51 -2.65 -1.33
C LEU A 167 -18.32 -1.87 -0.03
N ILE A 168 -17.41 -0.90 0.03
CA ILE A 168 -17.05 -0.20 1.26
C ILE A 168 -17.27 1.30 1.21
N ARG A 169 -17.75 1.83 0.08
CA ARG A 169 -17.92 3.26 -0.16
C ARG A 169 -16.62 4.04 0.02
N ASP A 170 -15.52 3.42 -0.36
CA ASP A 170 -14.19 4.01 -0.38
C ASP A 170 -13.34 3.27 -1.42
N ASN A 171 -12.25 3.86 -1.90
CA ASN A 171 -11.27 3.22 -2.78
C ASN A 171 -9.97 4.05 -2.78
N LEU A 172 -8.94 3.65 -3.54
CA LEU A 172 -7.67 4.37 -3.53
C LEU A 172 -7.83 5.81 -4.05
N ILE A 173 -8.61 6.01 -5.12
CA ILE A 173 -8.82 7.35 -5.70
C ILE A 173 -9.49 8.29 -4.69
N LEU A 174 -10.57 7.86 -4.05
CA LEU A 174 -11.27 8.66 -3.05
C LEU A 174 -10.39 8.92 -1.83
N ASN A 175 -9.62 7.92 -1.40
CA ASN A 175 -8.69 8.06 -0.29
C ASN A 175 -7.64 9.15 -0.56
N ILE A 176 -7.00 9.12 -1.74
CA ILE A 176 -6.02 10.15 -2.16
C ILE A 176 -6.67 11.54 -2.23
N ILE A 177 -7.85 11.65 -2.85
CA ILE A 177 -8.58 12.93 -2.95
C ILE A 177 -8.84 13.48 -1.55
N MET A 178 -9.40 12.66 -0.65
CA MET A 178 -9.76 13.10 0.68
C MET A 178 -8.55 13.46 1.55
N LEU A 179 -7.43 12.75 1.39
CA LEU A 179 -6.19 13.03 2.09
C LEU A 179 -5.59 14.39 1.67
N VAL A 180 -5.53 14.66 0.37
CA VAL A 180 -4.89 15.86 -0.19
C VAL A 180 -5.83 17.06 -0.16
N HIS A 181 -7.05 16.91 -0.69
CA HIS A 181 -8.04 17.96 -0.85
C HIS A 181 -9.45 17.46 -0.49
N PRO A 182 -9.82 17.49 0.80
CA PRO A 182 -11.07 16.91 1.29
C PRO A 182 -12.29 17.63 0.71
N ILE A 183 -13.25 16.83 0.23
CA ILE A 183 -14.51 17.30 -0.35
C ILE A 183 -15.66 16.79 0.52
N ASP A 184 -16.47 17.71 1.04
CA ASP A 184 -17.57 17.36 1.94
C ASP A 184 -18.59 16.38 1.33
N ALA A 185 -18.87 16.52 0.03
CA ALA A 185 -19.78 15.62 -0.68
C ALA A 185 -19.28 14.17 -0.67
N ILE A 186 -17.97 13.96 -0.84
CA ILE A 186 -17.35 12.63 -0.74
C ILE A 186 -17.47 12.14 0.71
N ARG A 187 -17.07 12.96 1.70
CA ARG A 187 -17.14 12.58 3.12
C ARG A 187 -18.54 12.12 3.54
N VAL A 188 -19.57 12.86 3.15
CA VAL A 188 -20.98 12.52 3.43
C VAL A 188 -21.38 11.23 2.72
N TRP A 189 -20.97 11.05 1.47
CA TRP A 189 -21.27 9.84 0.72
C TRP A 189 -20.60 8.60 1.34
N GLN A 190 -19.34 8.69 1.76
CA GLN A 190 -18.62 7.60 2.42
C GLN A 190 -19.29 7.25 3.77
N ALA A 191 -19.77 8.25 4.52
CA ALA A 191 -20.42 8.06 5.83
C ALA A 191 -21.86 7.50 5.75
N GLY A 192 -22.49 7.51 4.58
CA GLY A 192 -23.88 7.05 4.39
C GLY A 192 -24.04 5.55 4.15
N GLY A 193 -23.01 4.75 4.45
CA GLY A 193 -22.99 3.29 4.30
C GLY A 193 -23.23 2.52 5.59
#